data_AF-A0A8J2MK55-F1
#
_entry.id   AF-A0A8J2MK55-F1
#
_cell.length_a   1.000
_cell.length_b   1.000
_cell.length_c   1.000
_cell.angle_alpha   90.00
_cell.angle_beta   90.00
_cell.angle_gamma   90.00
#
_symmetry.space_group_name_H-M   'P 1'
#
loop_
_entity.id
_entity.type
_entity.pdbx_description
1 polymer ?
#
loop_
_entity_poly.entity_id
_entity_poly.type
_entity_poly.pdbx_seq_one_letter_code
_entity_poly.pdbx_strand_id
1 'polypeptide(L)'
;MDIGLGRSVTFKFVFRKAVCDDGKLNVMIKTESIRGICPVGYYIKDGSCVDINECESAREICHEQAHCVNTIGDYLCERNCPPGFKAGPQGDCEDIDECTLGMHNCTSGVLCINRPGTFLCETSLCAEGYTRDSNGRCKDVDECTKSVCGNLKCLNHLGSYSCICPTGFPTDNNGHCEDSQGNLTDLKLIRFDENWSMCKPGYHRIAGTCQDIDECVFNFPCKYKCENTEGSYKCLCPEGYRVEQNNCIDINECLYDPCAENELCFNQLGSYECLTTPCPADYHLEDQKCMPNCRNCSNSPIIIYMISVPKSTPPSTPLLRVTAYDHRSKLLHQTQFVIKSISKFTKHIPFIFKTKNGRATLQNAEDLLSAGTYKLAIRSISKLPYRTGKLLNDFIVFISVSEFDF
;
A
#
# COMPACT_ATOMS: atom_id res chain seq x y z
N MET A 1 -4.35 10.21 33.50
CA MET A 1 -5.56 10.91 33.07
C MET A 1 -5.60 10.80 31.57
N ASP A 2 -6.54 10.02 31.05
CA ASP A 2 -6.62 9.68 29.64
C ASP A 2 -7.06 10.91 28.85
N ILE A 3 -6.26 11.33 27.88
CA ILE A 3 -6.57 12.49 27.03
C ILE A 3 -6.69 11.94 25.62
N GLY A 4 -7.93 11.68 25.19
CA GLY A 4 -8.25 11.16 23.86
C GLY A 4 -7.86 12.10 22.72
N LEU A 5 -7.95 11.55 21.50
CA LEU A 5 -7.60 12.14 20.20
C LEU A 5 -7.83 13.66 20.12
N GLY A 6 -6.78 14.39 19.73
CA GLY A 6 -6.86 15.80 19.31
C GLY A 6 -6.59 16.89 20.37
N ARG A 7 -6.10 16.56 21.57
CA ARG A 7 -5.77 17.60 22.57
C ARG A 7 -4.29 17.97 22.57
N SER A 8 -3.96 19.19 22.16
CA SER A 8 -2.71 19.85 22.56
C SER A 8 -2.97 20.62 23.85
N VAL A 9 -2.33 20.20 24.95
CA VAL A 9 -2.34 20.94 26.22
C VAL A 9 -0.97 21.61 26.38
N THR A 10 -0.90 22.90 26.11
CA THR A 10 0.32 23.67 26.31
C THR A 10 0.39 24.11 27.78
N PHE A 11 1.26 23.46 28.56
CA PHE A 11 1.51 23.82 29.95
C PHE A 11 2.51 24.97 30.03
N LYS A 12 2.08 26.13 30.54
CA LYS A 12 2.99 27.23 30.87
C LYS A 12 3.29 27.18 32.37
N PHE A 13 4.46 26.65 32.73
CA PHE A 13 4.89 26.57 34.13
C PHE A 13 5.43 27.93 34.58
N VAL A 14 4.85 28.50 35.63
CA VAL A 14 5.40 29.66 36.33
C VAL A 14 5.93 29.20 37.67
N PHE A 15 7.25 29.01 37.77
CA PHE A 15 7.89 28.62 39.01
C PHE A 15 7.95 29.83 39.95
N ARG A 16 7.38 29.72 41.16
CA ARG A 16 7.59 30.71 42.21
C ARG A 16 8.35 30.07 43.37
N LYS A 17 9.59 30.53 43.53
CA LYS A 17 10.55 30.40 44.65
C LYS A 17 10.60 29.03 45.35
N ALA A 18 11.75 28.37 45.21
CA ALA A 18 12.10 27.19 45.99
C ALA A 18 12.35 27.54 47.47
N VAL A 19 11.80 26.74 48.37
CA VAL A 19 12.17 26.73 49.80
C VAL A 19 12.81 25.37 50.06
N CYS A 20 14.06 25.38 50.52
CA CYS A 20 14.78 24.17 50.91
C CYS A 20 14.58 23.95 52.41
N ASP A 21 13.92 22.86 52.78
CA ASP A 21 14.13 22.17 54.05
C ASP A 21 14.27 20.68 53.72
N ASP A 22 15.34 20.05 54.24
CA ASP A 22 15.64 18.63 54.14
C ASP A 22 15.60 18.00 52.73
N GLY A 23 16.22 18.68 51.75
CA GLY A 23 16.59 18.08 50.47
C GLY A 23 15.42 17.70 49.55
N LYS A 24 14.18 18.08 49.87
CA LYS A 24 13.00 17.85 49.01
C LYS A 24 12.51 19.17 48.42
N LEU A 25 12.57 19.27 47.09
CA LEU A 25 12.01 20.39 46.34
C LEU A 25 10.48 20.24 46.26
N ASN A 26 9.75 21.03 47.04
CA ASN A 26 8.29 21.10 46.94
C ASN A 26 7.87 22.17 45.91
N VAL A 27 7.41 21.75 44.73
CA VAL A 27 6.90 22.66 43.68
C VAL A 27 5.37 22.69 43.74
N MET A 28 4.79 23.84 44.10
CA MET A 28 3.34 24.05 43.95
C MET A 28 3.03 24.55 42.54
N ILE A 29 2.38 23.69 41.73
CA ILE A 29 1.91 24.02 40.38
C ILE A 29 0.46 24.51 40.50
N LYS A 30 0.20 25.78 40.14
CA LYS A 30 -1.15 26.33 40.05
C LYS A 30 -1.51 26.47 38.57
N THR A 31 -2.52 25.74 38.11
CA THR A 31 -2.99 25.77 36.71
C THR A 31 -4.02 26.89 36.52
N GLU A 32 -3.77 27.83 35.62
CA GLU A 32 -4.77 28.82 35.18
C GLU A 32 -5.39 28.37 33.85
N SER A 33 -6.72 28.18 33.86
CA SER A 33 -7.66 28.10 32.71
C SER A 33 -7.21 27.38 31.42
N ILE A 34 -7.80 26.21 31.17
CA ILE A 34 -7.65 25.44 29.91
C ILE A 34 -8.48 26.13 28.82
N ARG A 35 -7.82 26.75 27.82
CA ARG A 35 -8.47 27.09 26.55
C ARG A 35 -8.38 25.89 25.61
N GLY A 36 -9.49 25.19 25.39
CA GLY A 36 -9.58 24.19 24.33
C GLY A 36 -9.51 24.89 22.97
N ILE A 37 -8.71 24.36 22.05
CA ILE A 37 -8.71 24.72 20.64
C ILE A 37 -9.07 23.43 19.91
N CYS A 38 -10.10 23.47 19.06
CA CYS A 38 -10.47 22.33 18.23
C CYS A 38 -9.75 22.36 16.88
N PRO A 39 -9.52 21.19 16.24
CA PRO A 39 -9.07 21.10 14.86
C PRO A 39 -10.02 21.83 13.89
N VAL A 40 -9.52 22.19 12.71
CA VAL A 40 -10.36 22.70 11.60
C VAL A 40 -11.45 21.65 11.30
N GLY A 41 -12.69 22.11 11.07
CA GLY A 41 -13.87 21.24 10.90
C GLY A 41 -14.60 20.91 12.21
N TYR A 42 -14.19 21.45 13.37
CA TYR A 42 -14.81 21.18 14.67
C TYR A 42 -15.06 22.46 15.47
N TYR A 43 -16.12 22.47 16.27
CA TYR A 43 -16.43 23.54 17.21
C TYR A 43 -16.52 23.02 18.65
N ILE A 44 -16.31 23.92 19.62
CA ILE A 44 -16.33 23.55 21.04
C ILE A 44 -17.76 23.59 21.55
N LYS A 45 -18.23 22.46 22.08
CA LYS A 45 -19.47 22.35 22.85
C LYS A 45 -19.21 21.58 24.13
N ASP A 46 -19.51 22.18 25.28
CA ASP A 46 -19.34 21.59 26.61
C ASP A 46 -17.94 21.01 26.88
N GLY A 47 -16.89 21.67 26.37
CA GLY A 47 -15.49 21.23 26.55
C GLY A 47 -15.06 20.05 25.68
N SER A 48 -15.91 19.62 24.74
CA SER A 48 -15.60 18.62 23.71
C SER A 48 -15.62 19.25 22.32
N CYS A 49 -14.77 18.74 21.42
CA CYS A 49 -14.84 19.09 20.01
C CYS A 49 -15.95 18.28 19.37
N VAL A 50 -16.91 18.98 18.78
CA VAL A 50 -18.02 18.42 18.01
C VAL A 50 -17.80 18.81 16.57
N ASP A 51 -17.99 17.84 15.69
CA ASP A 51 -17.94 18.00 14.24
C ASP A 51 -18.88 19.12 13.79
N ILE A 52 -18.38 20.02 12.93
CA ILE A 52 -19.22 21.02 12.28
C ILE A 52 -20.00 20.28 11.21
N ASN A 53 -21.33 20.44 11.19
CA ASN A 53 -22.12 19.91 10.08
C ASN A 53 -22.20 20.99 8.99
N GLU A 54 -21.27 20.98 8.04
CA GLU A 54 -21.22 22.03 7.01
C GLU A 54 -22.46 22.03 6.11
N CYS A 55 -23.10 20.87 5.92
CA CYS A 55 -24.33 20.73 5.13
C CYS A 55 -25.55 21.41 5.78
N GLU A 56 -25.55 21.58 7.09
CA GLU A 56 -26.59 22.34 7.82
C GLU A 56 -26.17 23.80 8.07
N SER A 57 -24.87 24.09 8.02
CA SER A 57 -24.30 25.37 8.41
C SER A 57 -24.19 26.38 7.26
N ALA A 58 -24.04 25.92 6.01
CA ALA A 58 -23.90 26.80 4.83
C ALA A 58 -24.79 26.32 3.66
N ARG A 59 -25.73 27.17 3.25
CA ARG A 59 -26.75 26.83 2.22
C ARG A 59 -26.23 26.78 0.77
N GLU A 60 -24.97 27.09 0.52
CA GLU A 60 -24.36 27.19 -0.83
C GLU A 60 -22.95 26.58 -0.86
N ILE A 61 -22.70 25.55 -0.04
CA ILE A 61 -21.35 24.94 0.05
C ILE A 61 -21.06 23.93 -1.07
N CYS A 62 -22.13 23.37 -1.67
CA CYS A 62 -22.08 22.49 -2.82
C CYS A 62 -22.79 23.15 -4.00
N HIS A 63 -22.38 22.77 -5.21
CA HIS A 63 -23.10 23.10 -6.44
C HIS A 63 -24.59 22.73 -6.31
N GLU A 64 -25.50 23.51 -6.89
CA GLU A 64 -26.95 23.39 -6.70
C GLU A 64 -27.53 21.98 -7.03
N GLN A 65 -26.84 21.25 -7.89
CA GLN A 65 -27.20 19.88 -8.31
C GLN A 65 -26.45 18.77 -7.55
N ALA A 66 -25.60 19.12 -6.58
CA ALA A 66 -24.84 18.19 -5.77
C ALA A 66 -25.49 17.99 -4.40
N HIS A 67 -25.39 16.78 -3.87
CA HIS A 67 -25.87 16.41 -2.55
C HIS A 67 -24.75 16.52 -1.52
N CYS A 68 -24.90 17.43 -0.56
CA CYS A 68 -23.95 17.58 0.54
C CYS A 68 -24.08 16.42 1.53
N VAL A 69 -22.95 15.78 1.84
CA VAL A 69 -22.81 14.71 2.83
C VAL A 69 -21.81 15.16 3.89
N ASN A 70 -22.26 15.30 5.13
CA ASN A 70 -21.39 15.65 6.24
C ASN A 70 -20.48 14.47 6.62
N THR A 71 -19.19 14.71 6.79
CA THR A 71 -18.21 13.71 7.21
C THR A 71 -17.50 14.16 8.48
N ILE A 72 -16.80 13.26 9.17
CA ILE A 72 -16.16 13.61 10.44
C ILE A 72 -14.91 14.47 10.16
N GLY A 73 -15.02 15.77 10.42
CA GLY A 73 -14.00 16.79 10.25
C GLY A 73 -13.99 17.52 8.91
N ASP A 74 -14.94 17.22 8.02
CA ASP A 74 -15.07 17.82 6.68
C ASP A 74 -16.43 17.45 6.04
N TYR A 75 -16.69 17.86 4.81
CA TYR A 75 -17.90 17.50 4.04
C TYR A 75 -17.57 17.05 2.61
N LEU A 76 -18.50 16.32 1.99
CA LEU A 76 -18.38 15.87 0.60
C LEU A 76 -19.61 16.28 -0.21
N CYS A 77 -19.40 16.90 -1.37
CA CYS A 77 -20.46 17.19 -2.33
C CYS A 77 -20.56 16.05 -3.35
N GLU A 78 -21.51 15.14 -3.16
CA GLU A 78 -21.73 14.01 -4.08
C GLU A 78 -22.64 14.42 -5.25
N ARG A 79 -22.19 14.23 -6.49
CA ARG A 79 -23.00 14.41 -7.70
C ARG A 79 -22.79 13.25 -8.65
N ASN A 80 -23.88 12.80 -9.27
CA ASN A 80 -23.79 11.89 -10.42
C ASN A 80 -23.42 12.71 -11.66
N CYS A 81 -22.17 12.61 -12.09
CA CYS A 81 -21.68 13.27 -13.29
C CYS A 81 -21.96 12.45 -14.56
N PRO A 82 -22.07 13.11 -15.73
CA PRO A 82 -22.12 12.42 -17.01
C PRO A 82 -20.90 11.50 -17.23
N PRO A 83 -20.99 10.47 -18.10
CA PRO A 83 -19.84 9.65 -18.46
C PRO A 83 -18.66 10.50 -18.94
N GLY A 84 -17.45 10.19 -18.48
CA GLY A 84 -16.23 10.96 -18.78
C GLY A 84 -15.98 12.14 -17.84
N PHE A 85 -16.82 12.36 -16.82
CA PHE A 85 -16.65 13.44 -15.84
C PHE A 85 -16.60 12.90 -14.41
N LYS A 86 -15.81 13.54 -13.55
CA LYS A 86 -15.71 13.27 -12.10
C LYS A 86 -16.28 14.45 -11.30
N ALA A 87 -16.78 14.16 -10.10
CA ALA A 87 -17.21 15.22 -9.18
C ALA A 87 -15.98 15.88 -8.54
N GLY A 88 -15.84 17.19 -8.74
CA GLY A 88 -14.88 18.04 -8.05
C GLY A 88 -15.27 18.29 -6.58
N PRO A 89 -14.44 19.03 -5.82
CA PRO A 89 -14.63 19.23 -4.37
C PRO A 89 -15.99 19.85 -3.99
N GLN A 90 -16.52 20.73 -4.84
CA GLN A 90 -17.81 21.40 -4.65
C GLN A 90 -18.98 20.66 -5.32
N GLY A 91 -18.73 19.49 -5.94
CA GLY A 91 -19.74 18.74 -6.68
C GLY A 91 -19.98 19.26 -8.11
N ASP A 92 -19.07 20.08 -8.64
CA ASP A 92 -19.01 20.38 -10.06
C ASP A 92 -18.51 19.17 -10.85
N CYS A 93 -19.02 18.99 -12.06
CA CYS A 93 -18.53 17.91 -12.92
C CYS A 93 -17.33 18.40 -13.71
N GLU A 94 -16.16 17.93 -13.33
CA GLU A 94 -14.90 18.20 -14.01
C GLU A 94 -14.62 17.07 -14.99
N ASP A 95 -14.10 17.44 -16.14
CA ASP A 95 -13.66 16.49 -17.16
C ASP A 95 -12.58 15.56 -16.61
N ILE A 96 -12.68 14.27 -16.94
CA ILE A 96 -11.62 13.31 -16.62
C ILE A 96 -10.61 13.41 -17.74
N ASP A 97 -9.46 14.03 -17.47
CA ASP A 97 -8.39 14.07 -18.46
C ASP A 97 -7.70 12.70 -18.58
N GLU A 98 -8.23 11.84 -19.46
CA GLU A 98 -7.73 10.47 -19.61
C GLU A 98 -6.30 10.42 -20.17
N CYS A 99 -5.88 11.49 -20.85
CA CYS A 99 -4.53 11.63 -21.39
C CYS A 99 -3.49 11.85 -20.29
N THR A 100 -3.77 12.72 -19.33
CA THR A 100 -2.86 12.96 -18.18
C THR A 100 -2.87 11.80 -17.18
N LEU A 101 -4.00 11.09 -17.06
CA LEU A 101 -4.16 9.96 -16.14
C LEU A 101 -3.70 8.61 -16.72
N GLY A 102 -3.32 8.56 -18.01
CA GLY A 102 -2.95 7.32 -18.70
C GLY A 102 -4.11 6.32 -18.82
N MET A 103 -5.35 6.81 -18.77
CA MET A 103 -6.59 6.01 -18.81
C MET A 103 -7.21 5.94 -20.20
N HIS A 104 -6.41 6.07 -21.26
CA HIS A 104 -6.84 5.99 -22.65
C HIS A 104 -6.44 4.65 -23.29
N ASN A 105 -7.11 4.28 -24.39
CA ASN A 105 -6.80 3.08 -25.17
C ASN A 105 -6.03 3.38 -26.47
N CYS A 106 -5.44 4.59 -26.60
CA CYS A 106 -4.60 4.93 -27.73
C CYS A 106 -3.42 3.95 -27.87
N THR A 107 -3.11 3.57 -29.11
CA THR A 107 -1.94 2.72 -29.42
C THR A 107 -0.65 3.47 -29.06
N SER A 108 0.37 2.75 -28.58
CA SER A 108 1.69 3.32 -28.25
C SER A 108 2.23 4.18 -29.40
N GLY A 109 2.66 5.40 -29.08
CA GLY A 109 3.15 6.37 -30.06
C GLY A 109 2.11 7.23 -30.76
N VAL A 110 0.82 7.10 -30.42
CA VAL A 110 -0.26 7.97 -30.91
C VAL A 110 -0.52 9.08 -29.88
N LEU A 111 -0.66 10.32 -30.35
CA LEU A 111 -0.94 11.46 -29.46
C LEU A 111 -2.37 11.39 -28.91
N CYS A 112 -2.50 11.44 -27.59
CA CYS A 112 -3.78 11.57 -26.90
C CYS A 112 -4.15 13.05 -26.76
N ILE A 113 -5.35 13.43 -27.17
CA ILE A 113 -5.90 14.78 -27.02
C ILE A 113 -7.15 14.69 -26.15
N ASN A 114 -7.10 15.30 -24.97
CA ASN A 114 -8.23 15.33 -24.07
C ASN A 114 -9.37 16.19 -24.65
N ARG A 115 -10.62 15.72 -24.53
CA ARG A 115 -11.83 16.46 -24.91
C ARG A 115 -12.86 16.35 -23.77
N PRO A 116 -13.74 17.34 -23.60
CA PRO A 116 -14.78 17.23 -22.59
C PRO A 116 -15.63 15.95 -22.74
N GLY A 117 -15.54 15.05 -21.76
CA GLY A 117 -16.26 13.78 -21.66
C GLY A 117 -15.64 12.60 -22.42
N THR A 118 -14.49 12.77 -23.08
CA THR A 118 -13.83 11.72 -23.87
C THR A 118 -12.41 12.14 -24.28
N PHE A 119 -11.58 11.20 -24.70
CA PHE A 119 -10.32 11.51 -25.38
C PHE A 119 -10.38 11.21 -26.89
N LEU A 120 -9.48 11.84 -27.65
CA LEU A 120 -9.24 11.56 -29.07
C LEU A 120 -7.79 11.07 -29.25
N CYS A 121 -7.63 9.90 -29.87
CA CYS A 121 -6.32 9.43 -30.32
C CYS A 121 -6.04 9.98 -31.72
N GLU A 122 -5.13 10.94 -31.85
CA GLU A 122 -4.80 11.56 -33.13
C GLU A 122 -3.85 10.67 -33.94
N THR A 123 -4.41 9.91 -34.88
CA THR A 123 -3.68 8.90 -35.67
C THR A 123 -2.93 9.47 -36.88
N SER A 124 -3.11 10.74 -37.21
CA SER A 124 -2.44 11.39 -38.36
C SER A 124 -0.99 11.82 -38.07
N LEU A 125 -0.59 11.88 -36.79
CA LEU A 125 0.75 12.24 -36.37
C LEU A 125 1.24 11.28 -35.28
N CYS A 126 2.52 10.91 -35.32
CA CYS A 126 3.13 10.15 -34.25
C CYS A 126 3.63 11.09 -33.15
N ALA A 127 3.53 10.64 -31.90
CA ALA A 127 4.14 11.32 -30.76
C ALA A 127 5.67 11.41 -30.94
N GLU A 128 6.29 12.35 -30.24
CA GLU A 128 7.75 12.48 -30.21
C GLU A 128 8.41 11.15 -29.79
N GLY A 129 9.52 10.79 -30.43
CA GLY A 129 10.16 9.46 -30.26
C GLY A 129 9.57 8.32 -31.11
N TYR A 130 8.58 8.60 -31.97
CA TYR A 130 7.98 7.58 -32.84
C TYR A 130 8.03 7.98 -34.33
N THR A 131 8.11 6.97 -35.21
CA THR A 131 8.08 7.12 -36.66
C THR A 131 6.97 6.27 -37.27
N ARG A 132 6.46 6.69 -38.43
CA ARG A 132 5.39 5.96 -39.13
C ARG A 132 5.97 4.78 -39.90
N ASP A 133 5.46 3.58 -39.66
CA ASP A 133 5.81 2.39 -40.42
C ASP A 133 5.11 2.35 -41.80
N SER A 134 5.44 1.34 -42.62
CA SER A 134 4.86 1.14 -43.95
C SER A 134 3.33 0.98 -43.96
N ASN A 135 2.73 0.64 -42.81
CA ASN A 135 1.31 0.41 -42.63
C ASN A 135 0.61 1.61 -41.98
N GLY A 136 1.32 2.71 -41.78
CA GLY A 136 0.77 3.91 -41.15
C GLY A 136 0.70 3.86 -39.63
N ARG A 137 1.31 2.88 -38.95
CA ARG A 137 1.34 2.80 -37.47
C ARG A 137 2.56 3.51 -36.91
N CYS A 138 2.42 4.05 -35.71
CA CYS A 138 3.55 4.65 -34.99
C CYS A 138 4.40 3.55 -34.37
N LYS A 139 5.64 3.45 -34.83
CA LYS A 139 6.66 2.55 -34.31
C LYS A 139 7.69 3.38 -33.56
N ASP A 140 8.04 2.90 -32.37
CA ASP A 140 9.07 3.47 -31.54
C ASP A 140 10.40 3.60 -32.29
N VAL A 141 11.08 4.74 -32.13
CA VAL A 141 12.41 4.97 -32.66
C VAL A 141 13.40 4.49 -31.62
N ASP A 142 14.15 3.43 -31.94
CA ASP A 142 15.21 3.00 -31.03
C ASP A 142 16.40 3.98 -31.11
N GLU A 143 16.46 4.95 -30.20
CA GLU A 143 17.54 5.93 -30.19
C GLU A 143 18.89 5.32 -29.83
N CYS A 144 18.91 4.15 -29.15
CA CYS A 144 20.15 3.48 -28.78
C CYS A 144 20.92 2.93 -29.99
N THR A 145 20.26 2.77 -31.14
CA THR A 145 20.92 2.37 -32.40
C THR A 145 21.90 3.42 -32.94
N LYS A 146 21.79 4.68 -32.51
CA LYS A 146 22.62 5.81 -32.99
C LYS A 146 23.74 6.22 -32.04
N SER A 147 24.07 5.39 -31.04
CA SER A 147 25.14 5.65 -30.06
C SER A 147 24.99 7.00 -29.32
N VAL A 148 23.76 7.38 -28.98
CA VAL A 148 23.39 8.71 -28.45
C VAL A 148 23.90 8.95 -27.03
N CYS A 149 24.13 7.89 -26.25
CA CYS A 149 24.61 7.94 -24.86
C CYS A 149 26.13 7.98 -24.71
N GLY A 150 26.90 8.08 -25.80
CA GLY A 150 28.37 8.03 -25.75
C GLY A 150 28.86 6.74 -25.09
N ASN A 151 29.52 6.87 -23.92
CA ASN A 151 30.07 5.75 -23.14
C ASN A 151 29.11 5.20 -22.06
N LEU A 152 27.88 5.75 -21.95
CA LEU A 152 26.89 5.32 -20.98
C LEU A 152 26.02 4.19 -21.57
N LYS A 153 25.48 3.32 -20.72
CA LYS A 153 24.55 2.28 -21.16
C LYS A 153 23.23 2.95 -21.54
N CYS A 154 22.84 2.77 -22.80
CA CYS A 154 21.57 3.27 -23.33
C CYS A 154 20.47 2.24 -23.09
N LEU A 155 19.34 2.69 -22.55
CA LEU A 155 18.12 1.92 -22.43
C LEU A 155 17.06 2.59 -23.29
N ASN A 156 16.57 1.88 -24.31
CA ASN A 156 15.47 2.34 -25.13
C ASN A 156 14.16 2.12 -24.40
N HIS A 157 13.34 3.16 -24.29
CA HIS A 157 11.99 3.12 -23.75
C HIS A 157 11.00 3.50 -24.86
N LEU A 158 9.72 3.22 -24.63
CA LEU A 158 8.70 3.61 -25.59
C LEU A 158 8.56 5.14 -25.64
N GLY A 159 9.03 5.76 -26.72
CA GLY A 159 8.99 7.21 -26.98
C GLY A 159 10.18 8.00 -26.42
N SER A 160 11.18 7.33 -25.85
CA SER A 160 12.34 8.00 -25.25
C SER A 160 13.46 7.01 -24.99
N TYR A 161 14.62 7.49 -24.55
CA TYR A 161 15.71 6.65 -24.07
C TYR A 161 16.27 7.21 -22.77
N SER A 162 16.91 6.36 -21.97
CA SER A 162 17.69 6.80 -20.82
C SER A 162 19.14 6.34 -20.92
N CYS A 163 20.06 7.23 -20.59
CA CYS A 163 21.46 6.89 -20.44
C CYS A 163 21.74 6.68 -18.95
N ILE A 164 22.17 5.49 -18.57
CA ILE A 164 22.47 5.16 -17.17
C ILE A 164 23.98 5.12 -16.93
N CYS A 165 24.40 5.75 -15.84
CA CYS A 165 25.77 5.66 -15.35
C CYS A 165 26.10 4.21 -14.94
N PRO A 166 27.34 3.75 -15.17
CA PRO A 166 27.82 2.49 -14.61
C PRO A 166 27.67 2.46 -13.09
N THR A 167 27.40 1.28 -12.52
CA THR A 167 27.24 1.08 -11.08
C THR A 167 28.46 1.61 -10.31
N GLY A 168 28.24 2.52 -9.36
CA GLY A 168 29.29 3.13 -8.52
C GLY A 168 29.55 4.62 -8.77
N PHE A 169 28.92 5.22 -9.78
CA PHE A 169 29.07 6.64 -10.11
C PHE A 169 27.70 7.33 -10.05
N PRO A 170 27.42 8.21 -9.06
CA PRO A 170 26.18 8.98 -9.02
C PRO A 170 26.16 10.02 -10.15
N THR A 171 24.96 10.38 -10.63
CA THR A 171 24.76 11.46 -11.60
C THR A 171 24.81 12.82 -10.92
N ASP A 172 25.55 13.78 -11.46
CA ASP A 172 25.48 15.18 -11.06
C ASP A 172 24.12 15.81 -11.45
N ASN A 173 23.90 17.05 -11.03
CA ASN A 173 22.67 17.81 -11.33
C ASN A 173 22.47 18.11 -12.84
N ASN A 174 23.43 17.78 -13.69
CA ASN A 174 23.40 17.97 -15.15
C ASN A 174 23.36 16.63 -15.93
N GLY A 175 23.30 15.48 -15.26
CA GLY A 175 23.26 14.16 -15.89
C GLY A 175 24.61 13.60 -16.34
N HIS A 176 25.73 14.13 -15.83
CA HIS A 176 27.06 13.57 -15.99
C HIS A 176 27.44 12.69 -14.78
N CYS A 177 28.20 11.62 -15.00
CA CYS A 177 28.60 10.71 -13.92
C CYS A 177 29.72 11.34 -13.08
N GLU A 178 29.52 11.49 -11.77
CA GLU A 178 30.51 12.03 -10.83
C GLU A 178 31.58 11.00 -10.49
N ASP A 179 32.83 11.37 -10.80
CA ASP A 179 34.03 10.63 -10.45
C ASP A 179 34.40 10.89 -8.98
N SER A 180 34.25 9.88 -8.12
CA SER A 180 34.67 9.99 -6.72
C SER A 180 36.09 9.44 -6.45
N GLN A 181 36.89 9.08 -7.46
CA GLN A 181 38.28 8.64 -7.22
C GLN A 181 39.27 8.57 -8.41
N GLY A 182 39.10 9.37 -9.45
CA GLY A 182 40.20 9.78 -10.33
C GLY A 182 40.94 8.65 -11.05
N ASN A 183 40.24 7.63 -11.54
CA ASN A 183 40.90 6.60 -12.36
C ASN A 183 40.01 6.12 -13.53
N LEU A 184 39.71 7.04 -14.44
CA LEU A 184 39.03 6.77 -15.71
C LEU A 184 40.03 6.33 -16.80
N THR A 185 40.91 5.37 -16.49
CA THR A 185 41.79 4.74 -17.49
C THR A 185 41.86 3.21 -17.41
N ASP A 186 41.31 2.59 -16.35
CA ASP A 186 41.36 1.13 -16.16
C ASP A 186 40.00 0.43 -16.20
N LEU A 187 38.92 1.16 -16.51
CA LEU A 187 37.69 0.53 -17.02
C LEU A 187 37.98 0.01 -18.43
N LYS A 188 38.54 -1.20 -18.52
CA LYS A 188 38.36 -2.09 -19.67
C LYS A 188 36.87 -2.39 -19.78
N LEU A 189 36.13 -1.42 -20.31
CA LEU A 189 34.86 -1.60 -20.99
C LEU A 189 35.02 -2.80 -21.91
N ILE A 190 34.26 -3.84 -21.62
CA ILE A 190 34.06 -4.96 -22.52
C ILE A 190 33.42 -4.36 -23.77
N ARG A 191 34.24 -4.07 -24.79
CA ARG A 191 33.71 -3.81 -26.12
C ARG A 191 33.05 -5.09 -26.57
N PHE A 192 31.74 -5.08 -26.75
CA PHE A 192 31.09 -6.04 -27.63
C PHE A 192 31.55 -5.71 -29.05
N ASP A 193 32.78 -6.11 -29.40
CA ASP A 193 33.16 -6.22 -30.80
C ASP A 193 32.14 -7.14 -31.48
N GLU A 194 31.87 -6.87 -32.75
CA GLU A 194 30.89 -7.53 -33.65
C GLU A 194 31.13 -9.04 -33.88
N ASN A 195 31.80 -9.75 -32.96
CA ASN A 195 32.06 -11.18 -32.97
C ASN A 195 31.72 -11.84 -31.62
N TRP A 196 30.49 -11.66 -31.15
CA TRP A 196 29.88 -12.39 -30.01
C TRP A 196 29.89 -13.92 -30.19
N SER A 197 30.17 -14.43 -31.39
CA SER A 197 30.08 -15.84 -31.76
C SER A 197 31.24 -16.75 -31.32
N MET A 198 32.25 -16.26 -30.59
CA MET A 198 33.44 -17.07 -30.22
C MET A 198 33.56 -17.50 -28.75
N CYS A 199 32.79 -16.92 -27.82
CA CYS A 199 32.75 -17.36 -26.42
C CYS A 199 31.40 -18.03 -26.13
N LYS A 200 31.38 -18.94 -25.14
CA LYS A 200 30.13 -19.57 -24.68
C LYS A 200 29.22 -18.51 -24.04
N PRO A 201 27.88 -18.69 -24.05
CA PRO A 201 26.97 -17.82 -23.28
C PRO A 201 27.42 -17.70 -21.81
N GLY A 202 27.31 -16.50 -21.24
CA GLY A 202 27.81 -16.19 -19.90
C GLY A 202 29.28 -15.76 -19.85
N TYR A 203 29.97 -15.68 -20.99
CA TYR A 203 31.36 -15.22 -21.07
C TYR A 203 31.52 -14.08 -22.06
N HIS A 204 32.45 -13.18 -21.77
CA HIS A 204 32.85 -12.11 -22.64
C HIS A 204 34.33 -12.20 -22.99
N ARG A 205 34.72 -11.62 -24.13
CA ARG A 205 36.10 -11.72 -24.63
C ARG A 205 36.91 -10.50 -24.21
N ILE A 206 37.98 -10.71 -23.45
CA ILE A 206 39.00 -9.68 -23.17
C ILE A 206 40.34 -10.16 -23.73
N ALA A 207 40.96 -9.36 -24.61
CA ALA A 207 42.32 -9.60 -25.11
C ALA A 207 42.57 -11.02 -25.69
N GLY A 208 41.53 -11.64 -26.26
CA GLY A 208 41.63 -12.98 -26.85
C GLY A 208 41.23 -14.14 -25.94
N THR A 209 40.98 -13.93 -24.66
CA THR A 209 40.51 -14.94 -23.71
C THR A 209 39.05 -14.72 -23.34
N CYS A 210 38.30 -15.79 -23.11
CA CYS A 210 36.94 -15.73 -22.57
C CYS A 210 37.03 -15.61 -21.06
N GLN A 211 36.45 -14.56 -20.50
CA GLN A 211 36.27 -14.34 -19.07
C GLN A 211 34.79 -14.40 -18.73
N ASP A 212 34.51 -14.88 -17.53
CA ASP A 212 33.16 -14.98 -17.00
C ASP A 212 32.49 -13.60 -16.88
N ILE A 213 31.21 -13.50 -17.24
CA ILE A 213 30.42 -12.29 -17.05
C ILE A 213 29.86 -12.33 -15.64
N ASP A 214 30.28 -11.41 -14.77
CA ASP A 214 29.62 -11.25 -13.47
C ASP A 214 28.23 -10.59 -13.65
N GLU A 215 27.17 -11.40 -13.79
CA GLU A 215 25.83 -10.88 -13.99
C GLU A 215 25.28 -10.15 -12.75
N CYS A 216 25.80 -10.47 -11.56
CA CYS A 216 25.43 -9.80 -10.31
C CYS A 216 25.90 -8.35 -10.26
N VAL A 217 27.00 -8.03 -10.95
CA VAL A 217 27.48 -6.66 -11.12
C VAL A 217 26.84 -6.00 -12.34
N PHE A 218 26.60 -6.76 -13.41
CA PHE A 218 26.20 -6.21 -14.71
C PHE A 218 24.71 -5.90 -14.86
N ASN A 219 23.81 -6.73 -14.32
CA ASN A 219 22.36 -6.61 -14.58
C ASN A 219 21.47 -6.76 -13.34
N PHE A 220 22.02 -7.03 -12.16
CA PHE A 220 21.26 -7.26 -10.91
C PHE A 220 20.03 -8.18 -11.12
N PRO A 221 20.22 -9.39 -11.67
CA PRO A 221 19.12 -10.20 -12.18
C PRO A 221 18.19 -10.78 -11.11
N CYS A 222 18.57 -10.71 -9.83
CA CYS A 222 17.90 -11.38 -8.71
C CYS A 222 17.14 -10.39 -7.82
N LYS A 223 15.96 -10.80 -7.33
CA LYS A 223 15.14 -9.98 -6.42
C LYS A 223 15.75 -9.78 -5.02
N TYR A 224 16.45 -10.78 -4.47
CA TYR A 224 17.04 -10.74 -3.12
C TYR A 224 18.57 -10.73 -3.13
N LYS A 225 19.20 -11.88 -3.38
CA LYS A 225 20.67 -12.01 -3.39
C LYS A 225 21.12 -12.74 -4.66
N CYS A 226 22.18 -12.23 -5.28
CA CYS A 226 22.82 -12.82 -6.46
C CYS A 226 24.20 -13.36 -6.06
N GLU A 227 24.54 -14.56 -6.53
CA GLU A 227 25.90 -15.10 -6.44
C GLU A 227 26.37 -15.47 -7.84
N ASN A 228 27.50 -14.89 -8.25
CA ASN A 228 28.10 -15.14 -9.55
C ASN A 228 28.70 -16.55 -9.59
N THR A 229 28.60 -17.21 -10.74
CA THR A 229 29.13 -18.56 -10.99
C THR A 229 29.80 -18.63 -12.35
N GLU A 230 30.69 -19.59 -12.58
CA GLU A 230 31.41 -19.64 -13.85
C GLU A 230 30.45 -19.89 -15.04
N GLY A 231 30.22 -18.88 -15.87
CA GLY A 231 29.34 -18.86 -17.03
C GLY A 231 27.87 -18.57 -16.74
N SER A 232 27.51 -18.20 -15.50
CA SER A 232 26.13 -17.91 -15.12
C SER A 232 26.04 -17.27 -13.73
N TYR A 233 24.84 -17.16 -13.18
CA TYR A 233 24.62 -16.74 -11.80
C TYR A 233 23.55 -17.61 -11.14
N LYS A 234 23.54 -17.62 -9.81
CA LYS A 234 22.45 -18.18 -9.02
C LYS A 234 21.81 -17.11 -8.15
N CYS A 235 20.48 -17.07 -8.18
CA CYS A 235 19.73 -16.27 -7.22
C CYS A 235 19.52 -17.07 -5.94
N LEU A 236 19.63 -16.39 -4.81
CA LEU A 236 19.30 -16.92 -3.49
C LEU A 236 18.12 -16.15 -2.92
N CYS A 237 17.34 -16.84 -2.11
CA CYS A 237 16.21 -16.29 -1.36
C CYS A 237 16.46 -16.48 0.13
N PRO A 238 15.81 -15.67 1.00
CA PRO A 238 15.88 -15.89 2.44
C PRO A 238 15.19 -17.20 2.83
N GLU A 239 15.40 -17.64 4.07
CA GLU A 239 14.71 -18.82 4.62
C GLU A 239 13.18 -18.64 4.51
N GLY A 240 12.47 -19.74 4.26
CA GLY A 240 11.01 -19.73 4.00
C GLY A 240 10.63 -19.39 2.55
N TYR A 241 11.59 -19.09 1.67
CA TYR A 241 11.33 -18.80 0.26
C TYR A 241 12.10 -19.73 -0.67
N ARG A 242 11.49 -20.02 -1.82
CA ARG A 242 12.11 -20.74 -2.93
C ARG A 242 12.31 -19.83 -4.14
N VAL A 243 13.33 -20.12 -4.93
CA VAL A 243 13.62 -19.37 -6.16
C VAL A 243 12.73 -19.88 -7.30
N GLU A 244 12.07 -18.95 -8.00
CA GLU A 244 11.34 -19.23 -9.23
C GLU A 244 11.51 -18.04 -10.19
N GLN A 245 12.06 -18.28 -11.37
CA GLN A 245 12.31 -17.24 -12.39
C GLN A 245 13.00 -15.98 -11.82
N ASN A 246 14.08 -16.16 -11.05
CA ASN A 246 14.86 -15.12 -10.37
C ASN A 246 14.12 -14.30 -9.28
N ASN A 247 12.86 -14.64 -9.00
CA ASN A 247 12.08 -14.10 -7.89
C ASN A 247 12.07 -15.08 -6.72
N CYS A 248 11.73 -14.54 -5.55
CA CYS A 248 11.51 -15.32 -4.34
C CYS A 248 10.02 -15.51 -4.14
N ILE A 249 9.61 -16.77 -4.01
CA ILE A 249 8.22 -17.15 -3.76
C ILE A 249 8.16 -17.83 -2.41
N ASP A 250 7.19 -17.41 -1.62
CA ASP A 250 6.86 -17.98 -0.33
C ASP A 250 6.63 -19.50 -0.42
N ILE A 251 7.21 -20.24 0.52
CA ILE A 251 6.96 -21.68 0.66
C ILE A 251 5.76 -21.83 1.56
N ASN A 252 4.66 -22.42 1.06
CA ASN A 252 3.52 -22.68 1.91
C ASN A 252 3.75 -23.92 2.78
N GLU A 253 4.25 -23.74 4.00
CA GLU A 253 4.55 -24.87 4.89
C GLU A 253 3.27 -25.58 5.37
N CYS A 254 2.13 -24.89 5.39
CA CYS A 254 0.85 -25.46 5.79
C CYS A 254 0.31 -26.53 4.84
N LEU A 255 0.91 -26.73 3.65
CA LEU A 255 0.54 -27.83 2.74
C LEU A 255 1.00 -29.20 3.23
N TYR A 256 1.88 -29.26 4.23
CA TYR A 256 2.45 -30.50 4.76
C TYR A 256 2.01 -30.80 6.20
N ASP A 257 0.92 -30.15 6.65
CA ASP A 257 0.35 -30.30 8.00
C ASP A 257 1.41 -30.25 9.13
N PRO A 258 2.20 -29.15 9.24
CA PRO A 258 3.32 -29.08 10.18
C PRO A 258 2.87 -28.87 11.64
N CYS A 259 1.61 -28.52 11.87
CA CYS A 259 1.06 -28.18 13.18
C CYS A 259 0.38 -29.38 13.86
N ALA A 260 0.21 -29.31 15.19
CA ALA A 260 -0.49 -30.34 15.94
C ALA A 260 -2.00 -30.39 15.63
N GLU A 261 -2.67 -31.49 15.98
CA GLU A 261 -4.08 -31.77 15.64
C GLU A 261 -5.09 -30.69 16.11
N ASN A 262 -4.75 -29.90 17.14
CA ASN A 262 -5.61 -28.82 17.67
C ASN A 262 -5.09 -27.40 17.37
N GLU A 263 -4.10 -27.28 16.48
CA GLU A 263 -3.51 -26.01 16.10
C GLU A 263 -3.96 -25.63 14.69
N LEU A 264 -4.17 -24.33 14.47
CA LEU A 264 -4.47 -23.83 13.14
C LEU A 264 -3.18 -23.34 12.48
N CYS A 265 -2.77 -23.97 11.37
CA CYS A 265 -1.63 -23.52 10.61
C CYS A 265 -1.94 -22.21 9.87
N PHE A 266 -1.14 -21.18 10.13
CA PHE A 266 -1.19 -19.91 9.44
C PHE A 266 0.07 -19.72 8.59
N ASN A 267 -0.09 -19.79 7.28
CA ASN A 267 0.99 -19.49 6.32
C ASN A 267 1.29 -17.98 6.28
N GLN A 268 2.54 -17.61 6.51
CA GLN A 268 3.01 -16.23 6.51
C GLN A 268 4.11 -16.06 5.44
N LEU A 269 4.28 -14.87 4.90
CA LEU A 269 5.34 -14.62 3.93
C LEU A 269 6.72 -14.82 4.59
N GLY A 270 7.37 -15.94 4.28
CA GLY A 270 8.68 -16.36 4.78
C GLY A 270 8.65 -17.23 6.03
N SER A 271 7.48 -17.64 6.51
CA SER A 271 7.35 -18.51 7.68
C SER A 271 5.94 -19.07 7.85
N TYR A 272 5.73 -19.87 8.88
CA TYR A 272 4.38 -20.26 9.30
C TYR A 272 4.26 -20.13 10.82
N GLU A 273 3.02 -19.97 11.29
CA GLU A 273 2.70 -19.92 12.70
C GLU A 273 1.60 -20.93 13.03
N CYS A 274 1.87 -21.83 13.97
CA CYS A 274 0.85 -22.72 14.52
C CYS A 274 0.09 -21.99 15.63
N LEU A 275 -1.14 -21.57 15.33
CA LEU A 275 -1.98 -20.84 16.27
C LEU A 275 -2.57 -21.81 17.30
N THR A 276 -2.06 -21.73 18.54
CA THR A 276 -2.45 -22.59 19.67
C THR A 276 -3.76 -22.16 20.35
N THR A 277 -4.09 -20.86 20.32
CA THR A 277 -5.33 -20.31 20.88
C THR A 277 -6.05 -19.42 19.86
N PRO A 278 -6.49 -20.00 18.73
CA PRO A 278 -7.16 -19.23 17.69
C PRO A 278 -8.52 -18.71 18.20
N CYS A 279 -9.20 -19.50 19.03
CA CYS A 279 -10.54 -19.24 19.53
C CYS A 279 -10.58 -18.56 20.91
N PRO A 280 -11.63 -17.79 21.24
CA PRO A 280 -11.88 -17.25 22.59
C PRO A 280 -12.16 -18.36 23.62
N ALA A 281 -12.03 -18.03 24.92
CA ALA A 281 -12.57 -18.87 25.99
C ALA A 281 -14.08 -19.07 25.75
N ASP A 282 -14.56 -20.32 25.76
CA ASP A 282 -15.92 -20.80 25.40
C ASP A 282 -16.13 -21.27 23.95
N TYR A 283 -15.09 -21.27 23.12
CA TYR A 283 -15.13 -21.84 21.77
C TYR A 283 -14.04 -22.90 21.59
N HIS A 284 -14.31 -23.89 20.73
CA HIS A 284 -13.35 -24.86 20.25
C HIS A 284 -13.18 -24.72 18.74
N LEU A 285 -12.02 -25.13 18.22
CA LEU A 285 -11.72 -25.10 16.80
C LEU A 285 -12.35 -26.32 16.11
N GLU A 286 -13.09 -26.10 15.04
CA GLU A 286 -13.64 -27.12 14.14
C GLU A 286 -13.65 -26.54 12.72
N ASP A 287 -12.97 -27.17 11.75
CA ASP A 287 -12.92 -26.75 10.34
C ASP A 287 -12.62 -25.25 10.12
N GLN A 288 -11.57 -24.72 10.77
CA GLN A 288 -11.18 -23.28 10.75
C GLN A 288 -12.25 -22.31 11.28
N LYS A 289 -13.26 -22.82 11.97
CA LYS A 289 -14.27 -22.04 12.65
C LYS A 289 -14.16 -22.28 14.14
N CYS A 290 -14.39 -21.24 14.90
CA CYS A 290 -14.58 -21.38 16.34
C CYS A 290 -16.04 -21.68 16.58
N MET A 291 -16.33 -22.89 17.03
CA MET A 291 -17.65 -23.37 17.37
C MET A 291 -17.89 -23.19 18.87
N PRO A 292 -19.09 -22.72 19.28
CA PRO A 292 -19.36 -22.51 20.69
C PRO A 292 -19.39 -23.85 21.43
N ASN A 293 -18.79 -23.93 22.63
CA ASN A 293 -18.70 -25.15 23.44
C ASN A 293 -20.04 -25.62 24.04
N CYS A 294 -21.16 -25.04 23.59
CA CYS A 294 -22.47 -25.26 24.14
C CYS A 294 -23.46 -25.69 23.06
N ARG A 295 -24.34 -26.64 23.42
CA ARG A 295 -25.28 -27.28 22.50
C ARG A 295 -26.49 -26.41 22.11
N ASN A 296 -26.74 -25.28 22.80
CA ASN A 296 -27.95 -24.46 22.60
C ASN A 296 -27.77 -22.98 23.00
N CYS A 297 -26.68 -22.35 22.56
CA CYS A 297 -26.42 -20.93 22.83
C CYS A 297 -26.90 -20.03 21.69
N SER A 298 -27.21 -18.76 22.02
CA SER A 298 -27.39 -17.69 21.03
C SER A 298 -26.09 -17.29 20.33
N ASN A 299 -24.95 -17.84 20.75
CA ASN A 299 -23.64 -17.54 20.18
C ASN A 299 -23.51 -18.21 18.81
N SER A 300 -23.14 -17.40 17.80
CA SER A 300 -22.91 -17.89 16.44
C SER A 300 -21.46 -18.33 16.25
N PRO A 301 -21.18 -19.26 15.33
CA PRO A 301 -19.81 -19.63 14.97
C PRO A 301 -18.99 -18.40 14.54
N ILE A 302 -17.73 -18.35 14.98
CA ILE A 302 -16.80 -17.28 14.63
C ILE A 302 -15.89 -17.79 13.51
N ILE A 303 -15.91 -17.10 12.38
CA ILE A 303 -15.05 -17.42 11.23
C ILE A 303 -13.67 -16.78 11.44
N ILE A 304 -12.62 -17.52 11.10
CA ILE A 304 -11.23 -17.03 11.13
C ILE A 304 -10.78 -16.71 9.69
N TYR A 305 -10.20 -15.54 9.50
CA TYR A 305 -9.49 -15.17 8.28
C TYR A 305 -8.01 -14.99 8.57
N MET A 306 -7.17 -15.40 7.63
CA MET A 306 -5.71 -15.34 7.74
C MET A 306 -5.16 -14.63 6.51
N ILE A 307 -4.39 -13.58 6.72
CA ILE A 307 -3.88 -12.70 5.66
C ILE A 307 -2.40 -12.46 5.94
N SER A 308 -1.53 -12.69 4.96
CA SER A 308 -0.13 -12.29 5.05
C SER A 308 0.19 -11.22 4.02
N VAL A 309 0.90 -10.18 4.44
CA VAL A 309 1.25 -9.02 3.62
C VAL A 309 2.69 -8.55 3.85
N PRO A 310 3.34 -7.94 2.85
CA PRO A 310 4.64 -7.30 3.03
C PRO A 310 4.57 -6.03 3.89
N LYS A 311 5.67 -5.65 4.56
CA LYS A 311 5.74 -4.37 5.31
C LYS A 311 5.55 -3.13 4.44
N SER A 312 5.96 -3.20 3.17
CA SER A 312 5.85 -2.12 2.16
C SER A 312 4.47 -2.03 1.51
N THR A 313 3.47 -2.75 2.03
CA THR A 313 2.10 -2.68 1.52
C THR A 313 1.60 -1.23 1.50
N PRO A 314 1.23 -0.66 0.34
CA PRO A 314 0.82 0.73 0.23
C PRO A 314 -0.39 1.08 1.13
N PRO A 315 -0.54 2.35 1.55
CA PRO A 315 -1.71 2.79 2.28
C PRO A 315 -2.98 2.63 1.44
N SER A 316 -4.12 2.43 2.10
CA SER A 316 -5.43 2.16 1.47
C SER A 316 -5.49 0.89 0.60
N THR A 317 -4.50 0.00 0.67
CA THR A 317 -4.57 -1.32 0.04
C THR A 317 -5.70 -2.14 0.66
N PRO A 318 -6.67 -2.65 -0.13
CA PRO A 318 -7.78 -3.44 0.39
C PRO A 318 -7.32 -4.86 0.75
N LEU A 319 -7.35 -5.21 2.04
CA LEU A 319 -6.90 -6.50 2.57
C LEU A 319 -8.04 -7.53 2.64
N LEU A 320 -9.23 -7.11 3.09
CA LEU A 320 -10.40 -7.96 3.22
C LEU A 320 -11.65 -7.19 2.86
N ARG A 321 -12.50 -7.77 2.01
CA ARG A 321 -13.83 -7.22 1.69
C ARG A 321 -14.90 -8.12 2.27
N VAL A 322 -15.76 -7.56 3.10
CA VAL A 322 -16.88 -8.25 3.71
C VAL A 322 -18.20 -7.59 3.31
N THR A 323 -19.24 -8.39 3.12
CA THR A 323 -20.59 -7.93 2.79
C THR A 323 -21.60 -8.69 3.61
N ALA A 324 -22.56 -7.98 4.20
CA ALA A 324 -23.59 -8.58 5.04
C ALA A 324 -24.83 -8.96 4.22
N TYR A 325 -25.23 -10.22 4.29
CA TYR A 325 -26.46 -10.73 3.68
C TYR A 325 -27.38 -11.34 4.75
N ASP A 326 -28.68 -11.37 4.49
CA ASP A 326 -29.61 -12.18 5.26
C ASP A 326 -29.70 -13.63 4.74
N HIS A 327 -30.50 -14.45 5.41
CA HIS A 327 -30.74 -15.85 5.04
C HIS A 327 -31.37 -16.05 3.65
N ARG A 328 -31.86 -15.00 2.99
CA ARG A 328 -32.41 -15.02 1.62
C ARG A 328 -31.45 -14.34 0.63
N SER A 329 -30.18 -14.18 1.01
CA SER A 329 -29.15 -13.51 0.22
C SER A 329 -29.47 -12.05 -0.10
N LYS A 330 -30.34 -11.39 0.69
CA LYS A 330 -30.62 -9.97 0.54
C LYS A 330 -29.58 -9.15 1.29
N LEU A 331 -29.05 -8.14 0.62
CA LEU A 331 -28.05 -7.23 1.18
C LEU A 331 -28.60 -6.46 2.37
N LEU A 332 -27.88 -6.51 3.49
CA LEU A 332 -28.19 -5.78 4.72
C LEU A 332 -27.46 -4.43 4.73
N HIS A 333 -28.06 -3.43 4.06
CA HIS A 333 -27.45 -2.11 3.85
C HIS A 333 -27.15 -1.32 5.14
N GLN A 334 -27.86 -1.58 6.24
CA GLN A 334 -27.68 -0.93 7.54
C GLN A 334 -26.72 -1.69 8.46
N THR A 335 -25.81 -2.50 7.89
CA THR A 335 -24.80 -3.23 8.67
C THR A 335 -23.52 -2.41 8.79
N GLN A 336 -23.05 -2.26 10.02
CA GLN A 336 -21.76 -1.64 10.37
C GLN A 336 -20.78 -2.72 10.85
N PHE A 337 -19.48 -2.50 10.62
CA PHE A 337 -18.41 -3.40 11.04
C PHE A 337 -17.45 -2.63 11.94
N VAL A 338 -17.16 -3.17 13.13
CA VAL A 338 -16.32 -2.51 14.13
C VAL A 338 -15.24 -3.46 14.66
N ILE A 339 -14.03 -2.95 14.84
CA ILE A 339 -12.94 -3.68 15.50
C ILE A 339 -13.16 -3.56 17.02
N LYS A 340 -13.30 -4.70 17.71
CA LYS A 340 -13.54 -4.76 19.16
C LYS A 340 -12.25 -4.73 19.97
N SER A 341 -11.24 -5.46 19.52
CA SER A 341 -9.98 -5.65 20.25
C SER A 341 -8.88 -6.14 19.34
N ILE A 342 -7.63 -5.88 19.73
CA ILE A 342 -6.42 -6.31 19.02
C ILE A 342 -5.43 -6.91 20.02
N SER A 343 -4.77 -8.03 19.67
CA SER A 343 -3.89 -8.74 20.62
C SER A 343 -2.49 -8.12 20.78
N LYS A 344 -1.99 -7.35 19.81
CA LYS A 344 -0.66 -6.74 19.92
C LYS A 344 -0.72 -5.63 20.97
N PHE A 345 0.25 -5.59 21.89
CA PHE A 345 0.41 -4.54 22.92
C PHE A 345 0.77 -3.15 22.33
N THR A 346 0.35 -2.85 21.11
CA THR A 346 0.58 -1.58 20.43
C THR A 346 -0.68 -0.72 20.59
N LYS A 347 -0.52 0.48 21.16
CA LYS A 347 -1.63 1.44 21.30
C LYS A 347 -2.15 1.99 19.95
N HIS A 348 -1.42 1.72 18.85
CA HIS A 348 -1.75 2.12 17.48
C HIS A 348 -2.19 0.91 16.64
N ILE A 349 -3.20 1.12 15.80
CA ILE A 349 -3.79 0.13 14.91
C ILE A 349 -3.56 0.59 13.47
N PRO A 350 -2.74 -0.10 12.66
CA PRO A 350 -2.46 0.33 11.29
C PRO A 350 -3.56 -0.05 10.28
N PHE A 351 -4.69 -0.60 10.75
CA PHE A 351 -5.77 -1.11 9.90
C PHE A 351 -7.09 -0.40 10.21
N ILE A 352 -7.82 -0.02 9.16
CA ILE A 352 -9.12 0.65 9.26
C ILE A 352 -10.17 -0.05 8.40
N PHE A 353 -11.43 0.02 8.85
CA PHE A 353 -12.58 -0.38 8.04
C PHE A 353 -13.20 0.82 7.35
N LYS A 354 -13.29 0.78 6.02
CA LYS A 354 -14.20 1.65 5.27
C LYS A 354 -15.51 0.92 5.06
N THR A 355 -16.60 1.42 5.63
CA THR A 355 -17.94 0.82 5.51
C THR A 355 -18.84 1.67 4.61
N LYS A 356 -19.54 1.05 3.66
CA LYS A 356 -20.52 1.70 2.77
C LYS A 356 -21.65 0.73 2.45
N ASN A 357 -22.90 1.11 2.76
CA ASN A 357 -24.12 0.39 2.39
C ASN A 357 -24.13 -1.12 2.67
N GLY A 358 -23.66 -1.55 3.85
CA GLY A 358 -23.61 -2.96 4.26
C GLY A 358 -22.40 -3.74 3.74
N ARG A 359 -21.47 -3.05 3.06
CA ARG A 359 -20.15 -3.56 2.65
C ARG A 359 -19.08 -2.91 3.51
N ALA A 360 -18.03 -3.65 3.82
CA ALA A 360 -16.86 -3.11 4.50
C ALA A 360 -15.56 -3.63 3.90
N THR A 361 -14.58 -2.75 3.80
CA THR A 361 -13.23 -3.08 3.33
C THR A 361 -12.25 -2.78 4.47
N LEU A 362 -11.56 -3.81 4.94
CA LEU A 362 -10.40 -3.68 5.79
C LEU A 362 -9.23 -3.26 4.91
N GLN A 363 -8.55 -2.17 5.28
CA GLN A 363 -7.43 -1.65 4.53
C GLN A 363 -6.30 -1.19 5.45
N ASN A 364 -5.09 -1.18 4.91
CA ASN A 364 -3.95 -0.54 5.54
C ASN A 364 -4.18 0.98 5.63
N ALA A 365 -3.81 1.61 6.75
CA ALA A 365 -3.91 3.04 6.99
C ALA A 365 -2.54 3.74 7.04
N GLU A 366 -1.44 2.98 7.14
CA GLU A 366 -0.08 3.50 7.31
C GLU A 366 0.80 3.20 6.09
N ASP A 367 1.86 3.98 5.88
CA ASP A 367 2.78 3.78 4.75
C ASP A 367 3.77 2.64 4.97
N LEU A 368 4.07 2.30 6.24
CA LEU A 368 4.98 1.22 6.60
C LEU A 368 4.42 0.44 7.78
N LEU A 369 4.11 -0.84 7.55
CA LEU A 369 3.58 -1.71 8.59
C LEU A 369 4.70 -2.26 9.48
N SER A 370 4.46 -2.26 10.79
CA SER A 370 5.38 -2.93 11.72
C SER A 370 5.26 -4.45 11.61
N ALA A 371 6.38 -5.14 11.44
CA ALA A 371 6.41 -6.59 11.28
C ALA A 371 5.75 -7.35 12.44
N GLY A 372 5.20 -8.52 12.14
CA GLY A 372 4.60 -9.47 13.07
C GLY A 372 3.09 -9.66 12.92
N THR A 373 2.53 -10.53 13.77
CA THR A 373 1.14 -10.97 13.68
C THR A 373 0.17 -10.08 14.49
N TYR A 374 -0.92 -9.67 13.86
CA TYR A 374 -2.02 -8.91 14.44
C TYR A 374 -3.29 -9.76 14.48
N LYS A 375 -3.86 -10.00 15.66
CA LYS A 375 -5.18 -10.63 15.81
C LYS A 375 -6.25 -9.56 15.99
N LEU A 376 -7.16 -9.41 15.03
CA LEU A 376 -8.29 -8.48 15.07
C LEU A 376 -9.57 -9.25 15.41
N ALA A 377 -10.28 -8.84 16.47
CA ALA A 377 -11.63 -9.31 16.72
C ALA A 377 -12.63 -8.29 16.16
N ILE A 378 -13.50 -8.71 15.24
CA ILE A 378 -14.39 -7.81 14.51
C ILE A 378 -15.84 -8.21 14.74
N ARG A 379 -16.71 -7.21 14.88
CA ARG A 379 -18.15 -7.38 15.05
C ARG A 379 -18.92 -6.68 13.96
N SER A 380 -19.80 -7.42 13.30
CA SER A 380 -20.86 -6.86 12.47
C SER A 380 -22.08 -6.51 13.33
N ILE A 381 -22.70 -5.37 13.05
CA ILE A 381 -23.86 -4.83 13.75
C ILE A 381 -24.89 -4.44 12.69
N SER A 382 -25.95 -5.23 12.55
CA SER A 382 -27.02 -4.96 11.58
C SER A 382 -28.30 -4.52 12.28
N LYS A 383 -28.87 -3.39 11.83
CA LYS A 383 -30.22 -2.93 12.20
C LYS A 383 -31.19 -3.42 11.14
N LEU A 384 -32.08 -4.35 11.49
CA LEU A 384 -33.13 -4.80 10.57
C LEU A 384 -34.27 -3.78 10.54
N PRO A 385 -34.80 -3.39 9.37
CA PRO A 385 -35.92 -2.45 9.28
C PRO A 385 -37.26 -2.98 9.83
N TYR A 386 -37.38 -4.30 10.08
CA TYR A 386 -38.65 -4.96 10.46
C TYR A 386 -38.63 -5.70 11.80
N ARG A 387 -37.53 -5.69 12.57
CA ARG A 387 -37.49 -6.27 13.93
C ARG A 387 -36.80 -5.31 14.89
N THR A 388 -37.35 -5.18 16.09
CA THR A 388 -36.79 -4.42 17.22
C THR A 388 -35.58 -5.14 17.84
N GLY A 389 -34.52 -5.38 17.05
CA GLY A 389 -33.31 -6.06 17.50
C GLY A 389 -32.09 -5.76 16.63
N LYS A 390 -30.91 -5.72 17.26
CA LYS A 390 -29.62 -5.67 16.58
C LYS A 390 -29.13 -7.10 16.33
N LEU A 391 -28.82 -7.44 15.08
CA LEU A 391 -28.10 -8.69 14.78
C LEU A 391 -26.60 -8.43 14.93
N LEU A 392 -25.93 -9.31 15.67
CA LEU A 392 -24.49 -9.24 15.95
C LEU A 392 -23.83 -10.52 15.47
N ASN A 393 -22.78 -10.42 14.66
CA ASN A 393 -21.91 -11.56 14.34
C ASN A 393 -20.45 -11.16 14.52
N ASP A 394 -19.67 -12.03 15.17
CA ASP A 394 -18.26 -11.84 15.42
C ASP A 394 -17.42 -12.71 14.48
N PHE A 395 -16.28 -12.19 14.04
CA PHE A 395 -15.27 -12.94 13.28
C PHE A 395 -13.87 -12.45 13.65
N ILE A 396 -12.86 -13.27 13.39
CA ILE A 396 -11.46 -13.00 13.74
C ILE A 396 -10.65 -12.89 12.45
N VAL A 397 -9.74 -11.92 12.40
CA VAL A 397 -8.79 -11.77 11.29
C VAL A 397 -7.38 -11.74 11.86
N PHE A 398 -6.53 -12.67 11.43
CA PHE A 398 -5.09 -12.65 11.66
C PHE A 398 -4.41 -12.00 10.46
N ILE A 399 -3.59 -10.99 10.71
CA ILE A 399 -2.78 -10.32 9.69
C ILE A 399 -1.31 -10.47 10.09
N SER A 400 -0.52 -11.20 9.31
CA SER A 400 0.93 -11.24 9.47
C SER A 400 1.57 -10.24 8.51
N VAL A 401 2.43 -9.38 9.06
CA VAL A 401 3.24 -8.44 8.29
C VAL A 401 4.67 -8.98 8.23
N SER A 402 5.14 -9.30 7.03
CA SER A 402 6.49 -9.82 6.80
C SER A 402 7.53 -8.73 6.77
N GLU A 403 8.76 -9.08 7.15
CA GLU A 403 9.93 -8.20 7.03
C GLU A 403 10.41 -8.01 5.58
N PHE A 404 10.02 -8.94 4.69
CA PHE A 404 10.39 -8.92 3.27
C PHE A 404 9.27 -8.35 2.40
N ASP A 405 9.66 -7.81 1.24
CA ASP A 405 8.81 -7.04 0.33
C ASP A 405 8.28 -7.84 -0.88
N PHE A 406 8.42 -9.17 -0.86
CA PHE A 406 8.14 -10.04 -2.01
C PHE A 406 7.30 -11.25 -1.63
#